data_AF-A0A1H5B629-F1
#
_entry.id   AF-A0A1H5B629-F1
#
_cell.length_a   1.000
_cell.length_b   1.000
_cell.length_c   1.000
_cell.angle_alpha   90.00
_cell.angle_beta   90.00
_cell.angle_gamma   90.00
#
_symmetry.space_group_name_H-M   'P 1'
#
loop_
_entity.id
_entity.type
_entity.pdbx_description
1 polymer ?
#
loop_
_entity_poly.entity_id
_entity_poly.type
_entity_poly.pdbx_seq_one_letter_code
_entity_poly.pdbx_strand_id
1 'polypeptide(L)'
;MPDITPELLKEAFIDPIRFALVLDDDFPTYAQMARQESRKFDYERAGSLFEFCRGQGWLCDVDNAVQVAEEFERAKHLNQSDLLVLDFHLDSDNPEDPTKALGVLQSLAISNHFNIVIIYTAASPADVARDVAYSLGGGCEVSAAELLEVNDFFEGLDPEDYDAIKAECNVEIVQGFLGSDNRGASARQLIKLLHEKGIKKPLTRSAIGVLCREYLESKLSADVLSSRQTGAKVEVCFSDAQPMWIAEGNLFAVIVNKSNPVTVLLEQLHAALISWDPSPLRLLMIHARAALEKVGTTVDAKVLETPRRQAGWLLRIIASTTAAERRSHIRDLYSRLFEKLILEVDDIVVGFGARLLDGVKGTPVEVAARMAKASGLSNLDIYHALNEYLCSDAHAEGAMTTGVVFRAPKDGGHNYWLCASPACDLVEGQNNIGWDKELHPYRPISTIRLTPVNGLQKRLEVATEGRDIFLFIDGVPVVLEVADGTTRKMKLETMLLSGGGAIVNAKFSGLIIGPNDDGLPNMIATEFESLALLRSDYANKFLAESGYQRARIGVDFVCLPKP
;
A
#
# COMPACT_ATOMS: atom_id res chain seq x y z
N MET A 1 -21.89 0.36 14.04
CA MET A 1 -21.24 -0.74 14.78
C MET A 1 -20.03 -1.13 13.96
N PRO A 2 -18.86 -1.35 14.58
CA PRO A 2 -17.69 -1.81 13.84
C PRO A 2 -18.03 -3.11 13.12
N ASP A 3 -17.59 -3.25 11.88
CA ASP A 3 -17.84 -4.47 11.09
C ASP A 3 -16.99 -5.64 11.62
N ILE A 4 -15.95 -5.34 12.40
CA ILE A 4 -15.02 -6.30 12.98
C ILE A 4 -15.29 -6.43 14.48
N THR A 5 -15.39 -7.66 14.98
CA THR A 5 -15.57 -7.92 16.42
C THR A 5 -14.31 -7.54 17.22
N PRO A 6 -14.44 -6.96 18.42
CA PRO A 6 -13.32 -6.63 19.29
C PRO A 6 -12.34 -7.78 19.52
N GLU A 7 -12.83 -9.02 19.62
CA GLU A 7 -12.04 -10.21 19.88
C GLU A 7 -11.05 -10.49 18.74
N LEU A 8 -11.46 -10.32 17.49
CA LEU A 8 -10.60 -10.51 16.32
C LEU A 8 -9.53 -9.42 16.20
N LEU A 9 -9.83 -8.19 16.61
CA LEU A 9 -8.83 -7.12 16.69
C LEU A 9 -7.76 -7.45 17.73
N LYS A 10 -8.18 -7.95 18.89
CA LYS A 10 -7.26 -8.39 19.94
C LYS A 10 -6.37 -9.56 19.46
N GLU A 11 -6.97 -10.56 18.84
CA GLU A 11 -6.26 -11.74 18.33
C GLU A 11 -5.21 -11.38 17.26
N ALA A 12 -5.48 -10.37 16.43
CA ALA A 12 -4.56 -9.95 15.38
C ALA A 12 -3.47 -8.97 15.84
N PHE A 13 -3.78 -8.00 16.70
CA PHE A 13 -2.85 -6.92 17.06
C PHE A 13 -2.21 -7.07 18.43
N ILE A 14 -2.93 -7.64 19.41
CA ILE A 14 -2.51 -7.64 20.81
C ILE A 14 -1.92 -8.99 21.23
N ASP A 15 -2.63 -10.09 20.94
CA ASP A 15 -2.19 -11.43 21.33
C ASP A 15 -0.83 -11.83 20.74
N PRO A 16 -0.40 -11.33 19.56
CA PRO A 16 0.93 -11.60 19.03
C PRO A 16 2.08 -10.87 19.74
N ILE A 17 1.81 -9.86 20.58
CA ILE A 17 2.84 -9.06 21.25
C ILE A 17 3.66 -9.96 22.19
N ARG A 18 4.98 -9.93 22.04
CA ARG A 18 5.95 -10.68 22.87
C ARG A 18 6.96 -9.76 23.53
N PHE A 19 7.31 -8.65 22.89
CA PHE A 19 8.29 -7.69 23.39
C PHE A 19 7.74 -6.25 23.38
N ALA A 20 7.76 -5.62 24.55
CA ALA A 20 7.45 -4.22 24.74
C ALA A 20 8.73 -3.42 25.03
N LEU A 21 8.97 -2.36 24.27
CA LEU A 21 10.02 -1.39 24.55
C LEU A 21 9.40 -0.16 25.23
N VAL A 22 10.04 0.36 26.27
CA VAL A 22 9.62 1.58 26.94
C VAL A 22 10.68 2.65 26.70
N LEU A 23 10.27 3.78 26.15
CA LEU A 23 11.11 4.97 25.98
C LEU A 23 10.58 6.08 26.89
N ASP A 24 11.28 6.29 28.01
CA ASP A 24 10.94 7.30 29.02
C ASP A 24 12.24 7.63 29.77
N ASP A 25 12.67 8.88 29.73
CA ASP A 25 13.94 9.31 30.33
C ASP A 25 13.84 9.56 31.85
N ASP A 26 12.63 9.51 32.41
CA ASP A 26 12.41 9.47 33.86
C ASP A 26 12.50 8.06 34.44
N PHE A 27 12.61 7.02 33.59
CA PHE A 27 12.76 5.64 34.01
C PHE A 27 14.21 5.17 33.95
N PRO A 28 14.63 4.28 34.86
CA PRO A 28 16.01 3.81 34.90
C PRO A 28 16.19 2.65 33.90
N THR A 29 17.17 2.76 32.99
CA THR A 29 17.59 1.62 32.16
C THR A 29 18.28 0.54 33.01
N TYR A 30 18.33 -0.71 32.54
CA TYR A 30 19.03 -1.79 33.25
C TYR A 30 20.50 -1.46 33.55
N ALA A 31 21.18 -0.78 32.64
CA ALA A 31 22.56 -0.34 32.82
C ALA A 31 22.69 0.70 33.95
N GLN A 32 21.76 1.65 34.03
CA GLN A 32 21.73 2.67 35.08
C GLN A 32 21.37 2.08 36.44
N MET A 33 20.43 1.14 36.48
CA MET A 33 20.11 0.38 37.71
C MET A 33 21.33 -0.38 38.24
N ALA A 34 22.11 -1.01 37.35
CA ALA A 34 23.31 -1.74 37.73
C ALA A 34 24.44 -0.82 38.23
N ARG A 35 24.53 0.41 37.71
CA ARG A 35 25.56 1.39 38.08
C ARG A 35 25.21 2.23 39.31
N GLN A 36 23.98 2.18 39.81
CA GLN A 36 23.47 2.97 40.94
C GLN A 36 23.73 4.47 40.76
N GLU A 37 23.34 5.01 39.59
CA GLU A 37 23.47 6.45 39.32
C GLU A 37 22.63 7.30 40.29
N SER A 38 23.12 8.49 40.64
CA SER A 38 22.52 9.39 41.65
C SER A 38 21.31 10.18 41.15
N ARG A 39 20.84 9.94 39.91
CA ARG A 39 19.64 10.58 39.34
C ARG A 39 18.38 10.02 40.03
N LYS A 40 17.41 10.90 40.30
CA LYS A 40 16.09 10.49 40.80
C LYS A 40 15.26 9.99 39.61
N PHE A 41 14.94 8.71 39.61
CA PHE A 41 14.06 8.08 38.63
C PHE A 41 12.69 7.74 39.26
N ASP A 42 11.66 7.63 38.44
CA ASP A 42 10.33 7.16 38.86
C ASP A 42 10.28 5.63 38.91
N TYR A 43 10.87 5.07 39.97
CA TYR A 43 10.93 3.62 40.18
C TYR A 43 9.55 2.98 40.41
N GLU A 44 8.58 3.71 40.97
CA GLU A 44 7.25 3.17 41.29
C GLU A 44 6.46 2.92 40.01
N ARG A 45 6.43 3.91 39.11
CA ARG A 45 5.75 3.78 37.83
C ARG A 45 6.47 2.85 36.88
N ALA A 46 7.80 2.91 36.82
CA ALA A 46 8.60 1.97 36.04
C ALA A 46 8.35 0.53 36.52
N GLY A 47 8.37 0.28 37.83
CA GLY A 47 8.05 -1.02 38.43
C GLY A 47 6.65 -1.51 38.06
N SER A 48 5.65 -0.64 38.14
CA SER A 48 4.27 -0.96 37.74
C SER A 48 4.16 -1.34 36.26
N LEU A 49 4.90 -0.66 35.38
CA LEU A 49 4.95 -0.97 33.95
C LEU A 49 5.64 -2.30 33.67
N PHE A 50 6.75 -2.58 34.34
CA PHE A 50 7.42 -3.88 34.27
C PHE A 50 6.51 -5.02 34.75
N GLU A 51 5.83 -4.85 35.88
CA GLU A 51 4.89 -5.84 36.42
C GLU A 51 3.71 -6.06 35.48
N PHE A 52 3.17 -4.99 34.90
CA PHE A 52 2.11 -5.06 33.90
C PHE A 52 2.54 -5.87 32.67
N CYS A 53 3.67 -5.53 32.05
CA CYS A 53 4.19 -6.25 30.88
C CYS A 53 4.44 -7.72 31.19
N ARG A 54 5.05 -8.04 32.34
CA ARG A 54 5.28 -9.42 32.78
C ARG A 54 3.98 -10.16 33.05
N GLY A 55 2.96 -9.49 33.59
CA GLY A 55 1.61 -10.04 33.77
C GLY A 55 0.94 -10.45 32.46
N GLN A 56 1.27 -9.80 31.34
CA GLN A 56 0.84 -10.18 29.99
C GLN A 56 1.73 -11.26 29.33
N GLY A 57 2.84 -11.65 29.97
CA GLY A 57 3.82 -12.57 29.41
C GLY A 57 4.83 -11.91 28.46
N TRP A 58 4.87 -10.58 28.41
CA TRP A 58 5.79 -9.84 27.55
C TRP A 58 7.17 -9.70 28.18
N LEU A 59 8.19 -9.75 27.32
CA LEU A 59 9.48 -9.19 27.64
C LEU A 59 9.36 -7.66 27.62
N CYS A 60 10.03 -6.99 28.54
CA CYS A 60 9.99 -5.54 28.68
C CYS A 60 11.41 -5.03 28.85
N ASP A 61 11.75 -3.99 28.10
CA ASP A 61 13.01 -3.26 28.24
C ASP A 61 12.75 -1.76 28.33
N VAL A 62 13.66 -1.02 28.96
CA VAL A 62 13.58 0.45 29.12
C VAL A 62 14.84 1.06 28.53
N ASP A 63 14.68 2.02 27.63
CA ASP A 63 15.77 2.73 26.98
C ASP A 63 15.52 4.26 26.98
N ASN A 64 16.61 5.03 26.84
CA ASN A 64 16.57 6.49 26.84
C ASN A 64 16.66 7.01 25.39
N ALA A 65 15.77 7.95 25.04
CA ALA A 65 15.61 8.43 23.67
C ALA A 65 16.87 9.08 23.05
N VAL A 66 17.78 9.59 23.87
CA VAL A 66 19.02 10.25 23.41
C VAL A 66 19.89 9.30 22.58
N GLN A 67 19.93 8.01 22.91
CA GLN A 67 20.69 7.02 22.13
C GLN A 67 19.89 6.46 20.94
N VAL A 68 18.57 6.39 21.08
CA VAL A 68 17.66 5.85 20.06
C VAL A 68 17.49 6.78 18.86
N ALA A 69 17.46 8.10 19.07
CA ALA A 69 17.30 9.07 17.98
C ALA A 69 18.55 9.21 17.11
N GLU A 70 19.76 9.13 17.69
CA GLU A 70 21.03 9.23 16.95
C GLU A 70 21.38 7.94 16.18
N GLU A 71 20.89 6.79 16.64
CA GLU A 71 21.22 5.47 16.08
C GLU A 71 20.00 4.68 15.60
N PHE A 72 18.88 5.31 15.26
CA PHE A 72 17.63 4.63 14.90
C PHE A 72 17.79 3.53 13.83
N GLU A 73 18.64 3.75 12.82
CA GLU A 73 18.96 2.73 11.80
C GLU A 73 19.89 1.60 12.27
N ARG A 74 20.69 1.83 13.34
CA ARG A 74 21.60 0.82 13.91
C ARG A 74 21.04 0.11 15.15
N ALA A 75 20.08 0.73 15.85
CA ALA A 75 19.43 0.22 17.04
C ALA A 75 18.46 -0.91 16.67
N LYS A 76 19.01 -2.12 16.52
CA LYS A 76 18.27 -3.35 16.18
C LYS A 76 17.07 -3.63 17.10
N HIS A 77 17.07 -3.08 18.31
CA HIS A 77 16.04 -3.33 19.33
C HIS A 77 14.70 -2.61 19.05
N LEU A 78 14.67 -1.47 18.34
CA LEU A 78 13.41 -0.81 17.99
C LEU A 78 12.63 -1.58 16.91
N ASN A 79 13.33 -2.01 15.86
CA ASN A 79 12.76 -2.79 14.76
C ASN A 79 12.29 -4.21 15.16
N GLN A 80 12.63 -4.64 16.38
CA GLN A 80 12.25 -5.94 16.94
C GLN A 80 11.15 -5.82 18.00
N SER A 81 10.67 -4.61 18.28
CA SER A 81 9.59 -4.43 19.25
C SER A 81 8.22 -4.57 18.61
N ASP A 82 7.35 -5.34 19.27
CA ASP A 82 5.96 -5.51 18.85
C ASP A 82 5.09 -4.35 19.37
N LEU A 83 5.48 -3.79 20.53
CA LEU A 83 4.83 -2.68 21.21
C LEU A 83 5.86 -1.68 21.71
N LEU A 84 5.64 -0.39 21.46
CA LEU A 84 6.41 0.71 22.02
C LEU A 84 5.55 1.51 23.00
N VAL A 85 6.01 1.69 24.23
CA VAL A 85 5.45 2.66 25.19
C VAL A 85 6.36 3.88 25.18
N LEU A 86 5.84 5.02 24.77
CA LEU A 86 6.62 6.23 24.47
C LEU A 86 6.15 7.37 25.37
N ASP A 87 7.04 7.98 26.15
CA ASP A 87 6.75 9.30 26.67
C ASP A 87 6.88 10.35 25.56
N PHE A 88 5.99 11.34 25.58
CA PHE A 88 5.98 12.39 24.57
C PHE A 88 7.10 13.41 24.75
N HIS A 89 7.56 13.59 25.99
CA HIS A 89 8.67 14.47 26.33
C HIS A 89 9.84 13.62 26.79
N LEU A 90 10.83 13.46 25.92
CA LEU A 90 11.98 12.56 26.15
C LEU A 90 13.29 13.33 26.40
N ASP A 91 13.17 14.57 26.87
CA ASP A 91 14.29 15.44 27.12
C ASP A 91 14.21 16.03 28.53
N SER A 92 14.99 15.44 29.44
CA SER A 92 15.11 15.94 30.80
C SER A 92 15.67 17.35 30.91
N ASP A 93 16.41 17.81 29.90
CA ASP A 93 16.93 19.18 29.86
C ASP A 93 15.86 20.16 29.34
N ASN A 94 14.93 19.70 28.51
CA ASN A 94 13.80 20.47 27.97
C ASN A 94 12.47 19.69 28.06
N PRO A 95 11.83 19.65 29.25
CA PRO A 95 10.66 18.78 29.49
C PRO A 95 9.39 19.12 28.72
N GLU A 96 9.37 20.26 28.03
CA GLU A 96 8.24 20.73 27.19
C GLU A 96 8.51 20.53 25.69
N ASP A 97 9.68 20.00 25.31
CA ASP A 97 10.05 19.81 23.91
C ASP A 97 9.75 18.38 23.42
N PRO A 98 8.76 18.19 22.54
CA PRO A 98 8.40 16.86 22.01
C PRO A 98 9.25 16.43 20.81
N THR A 99 10.25 17.21 20.39
CA THR A 99 11.01 16.99 19.15
C THR A 99 11.56 15.57 19.01
N LYS A 100 12.13 14.99 20.08
CA LYS A 100 12.68 13.63 20.05
C LYS A 100 11.60 12.57 19.85
N ALA A 101 10.48 12.67 20.55
CA ALA A 101 9.37 11.72 20.43
C ALA A 101 8.73 11.78 19.02
N LEU A 102 8.55 13.00 18.49
CA LEU A 102 8.04 13.21 17.14
C LEU A 102 8.98 12.63 16.07
N GLY A 103 10.29 12.80 16.22
CA GLY A 103 11.28 12.19 15.32
C GLY A 103 11.25 10.65 15.34
N VAL A 104 11.06 10.04 16.52
CA VAL A 104 10.85 8.59 16.65
C VAL A 104 9.59 8.15 15.91
N LEU A 105 8.46 8.84 16.12
CA LEU A 105 7.19 8.52 15.45
C LEU A 105 7.26 8.67 13.93
N GLN A 106 7.89 9.73 13.42
CA GLN A 106 8.13 9.93 11.98
C GLN A 106 8.98 8.80 11.38
N SER A 107 10.00 8.34 12.12
CA SER A 107 10.85 7.23 11.68
C SER A 107 10.12 5.88 11.70
N LEU A 108 9.24 5.63 12.68
CA LEU A 108 8.41 4.42 12.74
C LEU A 108 7.38 4.38 11.61
N ALA A 109 6.76 5.52 11.30
CA ALA A 109 5.76 5.65 10.25
C ALA A 109 6.26 5.17 8.87
N ILE A 110 7.54 5.44 8.56
CA ILE A 110 8.20 5.07 7.30
C ILE A 110 8.94 3.72 7.33
N SER A 111 8.96 3.07 8.48
CA SER A 111 9.69 1.81 8.65
C SER A 111 9.02 0.66 7.88
N ASN A 112 9.74 -0.45 7.69
CA ASN A 112 9.22 -1.62 6.97
C ASN A 112 8.30 -2.52 7.81
N HIS A 113 8.10 -2.18 9.08
CA HIS A 113 7.34 -2.96 10.05
C HIS A 113 6.13 -2.16 10.52
N PHE A 114 5.02 -2.83 10.78
CA PHE A 114 3.86 -2.16 11.38
C PHE A 114 4.11 -2.01 12.88
N ASN A 115 4.04 -0.78 13.39
CA ASN A 115 4.40 -0.42 14.75
C ASN A 115 3.17 -0.03 15.55
N ILE A 116 3.02 -0.64 16.72
CA ILE A 116 1.99 -0.29 17.69
C ILE A 116 2.66 0.54 18.78
N VAL A 117 2.14 1.74 19.03
CA VAL A 117 2.68 2.67 20.01
C VAL A 117 1.60 3.08 21.01
N ILE A 118 1.97 3.11 22.29
CA ILE A 118 1.19 3.74 23.35
C ILE A 118 1.97 4.96 23.79
N ILE A 119 1.49 6.15 23.42
CA ILE A 119 2.05 7.41 23.89
C ILE A 119 1.52 7.65 25.30
N TYR A 120 2.35 7.38 26.30
CA TYR A 120 2.00 7.48 27.70
C TYR A 120 2.60 8.74 28.29
N THR A 121 1.82 9.82 28.37
CA THR A 121 2.35 11.18 28.60
C THR A 121 1.60 11.94 29.69
N ALA A 122 2.27 12.86 30.39
CA ALA A 122 1.61 13.79 31.31
C ALA A 122 0.82 14.89 30.58
N ALA A 123 1.14 15.15 29.31
CA ALA A 123 0.53 16.19 28.49
C ALA A 123 -0.95 15.92 28.17
N SER A 124 -1.65 16.98 27.76
CA SER A 124 -3.03 16.90 27.26
C SER A 124 -3.10 15.98 26.02
N PRO A 125 -3.91 14.91 26.04
CA PRO A 125 -4.02 13.98 24.92
C PRO A 125 -4.39 14.67 23.60
N ALA A 126 -5.22 15.72 23.66
CA ALA A 126 -5.66 16.45 22.47
C ALA A 126 -4.53 17.28 21.85
N ASP A 127 -3.63 17.84 22.66
CA ASP A 127 -2.45 18.57 22.18
C ASP A 127 -1.47 17.61 21.51
N VAL A 128 -1.13 16.52 22.20
CA VAL A 128 -0.27 15.46 21.67
C VAL A 128 -0.82 14.91 20.35
N ALA A 129 -2.13 14.65 20.27
CA ALA A 129 -2.75 14.16 19.05
C ALA A 129 -2.60 15.13 17.88
N ARG A 130 -2.69 16.45 18.12
CA ARG A 130 -2.52 17.47 17.07
C ARG A 130 -1.09 17.52 16.58
N ASP A 131 -0.14 17.54 17.50
CA ASP A 131 1.28 17.66 17.19
C ASP A 131 1.78 16.42 16.42
N VAL A 132 1.37 15.22 16.88
CA VAL A 132 1.68 13.96 16.20
C VAL A 132 0.99 13.86 14.84
N ALA A 133 -0.31 14.18 14.74
CA ALA A 133 -1.01 14.11 13.47
C ALA A 133 -0.40 15.07 12.43
N TYR A 134 -0.02 16.29 12.86
CA TYR A 134 0.63 17.24 11.98
C TYR A 134 2.04 16.79 11.59
N SER A 135 2.87 16.30 12.52
CA SER A 135 4.24 15.87 12.23
C SER A 135 4.31 14.68 11.26
N LEU A 136 3.30 13.81 11.30
CA LEU A 136 3.15 12.66 10.39
C LEU A 136 2.58 13.04 9.01
N GLY A 137 2.31 14.32 8.77
CA GLY A 137 1.87 14.82 7.46
C GLY A 137 0.39 15.14 7.34
N GLY A 138 -0.38 15.04 8.44
CA GLY A 138 -1.80 15.38 8.48
C GLY A 138 -2.05 16.84 8.10
N GLY A 139 -3.18 17.09 7.44
CA GLY A 139 -3.51 18.39 6.85
C GLY A 139 -3.67 18.34 5.33
N CYS A 140 -4.30 19.36 4.76
CA CYS A 140 -4.41 19.48 3.30
C CYS A 140 -3.12 20.02 2.70
N GLU A 141 -2.63 19.38 1.64
CA GLU A 141 -1.64 20.00 0.75
C GLU A 141 -2.28 21.14 -0.04
N VAL A 142 -1.55 22.24 -0.15
CA VAL A 142 -1.93 23.41 -0.93
C VAL A 142 -0.96 23.49 -2.10
N SER A 143 -1.45 23.59 -3.33
CA SER A 143 -0.57 23.67 -4.49
C SER A 143 0.28 24.95 -4.43
N ALA A 144 1.47 24.93 -5.03
CA ALA A 144 2.36 26.10 -5.03
C ALA A 144 1.68 27.36 -5.60
N ALA A 145 0.82 27.20 -6.61
CA ALA A 145 0.05 28.29 -7.21
C ALA A 145 -1.00 28.85 -6.24
N GLU A 146 -1.78 27.98 -5.58
CA GLU A 146 -2.77 28.41 -4.60
C GLU A 146 -2.11 29.06 -3.37
N LEU A 147 -0.96 28.54 -2.93
CA LEU A 147 -0.22 29.07 -1.79
C LEU A 147 0.26 30.50 -2.07
N LEU A 148 0.76 30.77 -3.27
CA LEU A 148 1.17 32.12 -3.68
C LEU A 148 -0.03 33.08 -3.68
N GLU A 149 -1.16 32.70 -4.29
CA GLU A 149 -2.36 33.56 -4.33
C GLU A 149 -2.95 33.82 -2.93
N VAL A 150 -2.88 32.84 -2.03
CA VAL A 150 -3.36 32.98 -0.64
C VAL A 150 -2.42 33.88 0.18
N ASN A 151 -1.11 33.77 -0.01
CA ASN A 151 -0.14 34.63 0.67
C ASN A 151 -0.27 36.08 0.19
N ASP A 152 -0.39 36.31 -1.13
CA ASP A 152 -0.65 37.65 -1.69
C ASP A 152 -1.94 38.27 -1.11
N PHE A 153 -2.97 37.45 -0.90
CA PHE A 153 -4.20 37.89 -0.24
C PHE A 153 -3.95 38.33 1.20
N PHE A 154 -3.25 37.52 2.01
CA PHE A 154 -2.97 37.86 3.40
C PHE A 154 -2.01 39.05 3.56
N GLU A 155 -1.00 39.17 2.70
CA GLU A 155 -0.08 40.32 2.66
C GLU A 155 -0.79 41.62 2.27
N GLY A 156 -1.89 41.52 1.50
CA GLY A 156 -2.73 42.65 1.10
C GLY A 156 -3.73 43.12 2.16
N LEU A 157 -3.86 42.43 3.30
CA LEU A 157 -4.75 42.81 4.39
C LEU A 157 -4.09 43.78 5.37
N ASP A 158 -4.91 44.63 5.99
CA ASP A 158 -4.46 45.41 7.14
C ASP A 158 -4.14 44.47 8.33
N PRO A 159 -3.12 44.76 9.17
CA PRO A 159 -2.74 43.88 10.27
C PRO A 159 -3.88 43.55 11.25
N GLU A 160 -4.76 44.50 11.53
CA GLU A 160 -5.92 44.29 12.40
C GLU A 160 -6.92 43.27 11.81
N ASP A 161 -7.07 43.26 10.49
CA ASP A 161 -7.94 42.32 9.78
C ASP A 161 -7.32 40.92 9.75
N TYR A 162 -6.00 40.83 9.56
CA TYR A 162 -5.27 39.58 9.64
C TYR A 162 -5.39 38.95 11.04
N ASP A 163 -5.16 39.75 12.09
CA ASP A 163 -5.27 39.31 13.48
C ASP A 163 -6.70 38.86 13.82
N ALA A 164 -7.71 39.58 13.34
CA ALA A 164 -9.11 39.18 13.51
C ALA A 164 -9.42 37.83 12.84
N ILE A 165 -8.90 37.60 11.62
CA ILE A 165 -9.04 36.31 10.93
C ILE A 165 -8.30 35.20 11.69
N LYS A 166 -7.08 35.47 12.15
CA LYS A 166 -6.25 34.51 12.87
C LYS A 166 -6.89 34.11 14.21
N ALA A 167 -7.51 35.06 14.92
CA ALA A 167 -8.20 34.80 16.18
C ALA A 167 -9.43 33.88 16.03
N GLU A 168 -10.08 33.88 14.86
CA GLU A 168 -11.19 32.98 14.55
C GLU A 168 -10.74 31.54 14.25
N CYS A 169 -9.45 31.32 13.97
CA CYS A 169 -8.87 29.99 13.73
C CYS A 169 -8.68 29.22 15.05
N ASN A 170 -9.76 28.63 15.55
CA ASN A 170 -9.77 27.89 16.81
C ASN A 170 -9.33 26.41 16.68
N VAL A 171 -9.23 25.73 17.83
CA VAL A 171 -8.77 24.33 17.93
C VAL A 171 -9.64 23.34 17.14
N GLU A 172 -10.96 23.55 17.07
CA GLU A 172 -11.87 22.67 16.33
C GLU A 172 -11.61 22.74 14.81
N ILE A 173 -11.26 23.94 14.31
CA ILE A 173 -10.89 24.15 12.90
C ILE A 173 -9.57 23.44 12.60
N VAL A 174 -8.59 23.55 13.49
CA VAL A 174 -7.28 22.87 13.36
C VAL A 174 -7.44 21.35 13.37
N GLN A 175 -8.28 20.81 14.27
CA GLN A 175 -8.57 19.37 14.31
C GLN A 175 -9.30 18.90 13.03
N GLY A 176 -10.26 19.67 12.53
CA GLY A 176 -10.91 19.39 11.24
C GLY A 176 -9.95 19.44 10.05
N PHE A 177 -8.97 20.36 10.09
CA PHE A 177 -7.91 20.40 9.08
C PHE A 177 -7.04 19.14 9.09
N LEU A 178 -6.69 18.60 10.27
CA LEU A 178 -5.87 17.39 10.42
C LEU A 178 -6.62 16.11 10.09
N GLY A 179 -7.88 15.98 10.51
CA GLY A 179 -8.67 14.74 10.39
C GLY A 179 -9.15 14.39 8.98
N SER A 180 -8.87 15.23 7.97
CA SER A 180 -9.41 15.13 6.59
C SER A 180 -10.94 15.13 6.47
N ASP A 181 -11.65 15.09 7.61
CA ASP A 181 -13.08 15.03 7.75
C ASP A 181 -13.61 16.35 8.32
N ASN A 182 -14.78 16.73 7.82
CA ASN A 182 -15.60 17.88 8.19
C ASN A 182 -15.18 19.28 7.74
N ARG A 183 -15.87 19.72 6.67
CA ARG A 183 -16.60 20.99 6.72
C ARG A 183 -17.63 20.94 7.86
N GLY A 184 -17.17 21.23 9.06
CA GLY A 184 -18.02 21.43 10.22
C GLY A 184 -18.64 22.83 10.24
N ALA A 185 -19.74 22.97 10.97
CA ALA A 185 -20.31 24.27 11.33
C ALA A 185 -19.28 25.22 11.98
N SER A 186 -18.21 24.67 12.56
CA SER A 186 -17.12 25.35 13.26
C SER A 186 -16.37 26.37 12.41
N ALA A 187 -16.17 26.11 11.11
CA ALA A 187 -15.45 27.04 10.22
C ALA A 187 -16.34 28.12 9.58
N ARG A 188 -17.66 28.16 9.86
CA ARG A 188 -18.59 29.07 9.16
C ARG A 188 -18.25 30.54 9.36
N GLN A 189 -17.88 30.93 10.58
CA GLN A 189 -17.53 32.31 10.91
C GLN A 189 -16.24 32.72 10.20
N LEU A 190 -15.21 31.88 10.26
CA LEU A 190 -13.96 32.08 9.53
C LEU A 190 -14.18 32.19 8.01
N ILE A 191 -14.98 31.29 7.42
CA ILE A 191 -15.33 31.33 5.99
C ILE A 191 -16.04 32.64 5.64
N LYS A 192 -16.98 33.08 6.47
CA LYS A 192 -17.72 34.34 6.27
C LYS A 192 -16.76 35.53 6.29
N LEU A 193 -15.87 35.60 7.27
CA LEU A 193 -14.90 36.68 7.41
C LEU A 193 -13.93 36.72 6.24
N LEU A 194 -13.40 35.56 5.80
CA LEU A 194 -12.56 35.45 4.61
C LEU A 194 -13.26 35.96 3.34
N HIS A 195 -14.56 35.64 3.17
CA HIS A 195 -15.35 36.10 2.02
C HIS A 195 -15.64 37.61 2.09
N GLU A 196 -15.92 38.15 3.29
CA GLU A 196 -16.10 39.59 3.51
C GLU A 196 -14.84 40.39 3.18
N LYS A 197 -13.66 39.82 3.43
CA LYS A 197 -12.36 40.40 3.09
C LYS A 197 -11.93 40.16 1.64
N GLY A 198 -12.74 39.46 0.85
CA GLY A 198 -12.58 39.37 -0.60
C GLY A 198 -11.80 38.16 -1.11
N ILE A 199 -11.63 37.09 -0.31
CA ILE A 199 -10.99 35.88 -0.84
C ILE A 199 -11.84 35.24 -1.94
N LYS A 200 -11.19 34.73 -2.98
CA LYS A 200 -11.87 33.96 -4.03
C LYS A 200 -12.40 32.64 -3.44
N LYS A 201 -13.64 32.28 -3.79
CA LYS A 201 -14.28 31.03 -3.32
C LYS A 201 -13.45 29.74 -3.50
N PRO A 202 -12.72 29.54 -4.61
CA PRO A 202 -11.86 28.35 -4.77
C PRO A 202 -10.72 28.29 -3.74
N LEU A 203 -10.18 29.45 -3.34
CA LEU A 203 -9.02 29.55 -2.45
C LEU A 203 -9.37 29.51 -0.96
N THR A 204 -10.66 29.52 -0.59
CA THR A 204 -11.08 29.54 0.82
C THR A 204 -10.52 28.35 1.60
N ARG A 205 -10.47 27.15 0.99
CA ARG A 205 -9.89 25.96 1.63
C ARG A 205 -8.40 26.14 1.87
N SER A 206 -7.68 26.64 0.88
CA SER A 206 -6.24 26.86 0.93
C SER A 206 -5.88 27.91 1.98
N ALA A 207 -6.66 28.99 2.11
CA ALA A 207 -6.48 30.00 3.16
C ALA A 207 -6.67 29.45 4.58
N ILE A 208 -7.72 28.67 4.83
CA ILE A 208 -7.90 28.01 6.13
C ILE A 208 -6.72 27.08 6.41
N GLY A 209 -6.26 26.33 5.39
CA GLY A 209 -5.09 25.46 5.51
C GLY A 209 -3.80 26.20 5.86
N VAL A 210 -3.57 27.39 5.29
CA VAL A 210 -2.42 28.24 5.62
C VAL A 210 -2.49 28.74 7.07
N LEU A 211 -3.65 29.19 7.55
CA LEU A 211 -3.81 29.63 8.95
C LEU A 211 -3.59 28.47 9.94
N CYS A 212 -4.15 27.29 9.66
CA CYS A 212 -3.96 26.11 10.49
C CYS A 212 -2.49 25.67 10.50
N ARG A 213 -1.82 25.76 9.36
CA ARG A 213 -0.39 25.49 9.23
C ARG A 213 0.44 26.44 10.08
N GLU A 214 0.22 27.75 9.96
CA GLU A 214 0.95 28.75 10.75
C GLU A 214 0.76 28.51 12.26
N TYR A 215 -0.46 28.18 12.69
CA TYR A 215 -0.74 27.82 14.08
C TYR A 215 0.08 26.60 14.55
N LEU A 216 0.11 25.53 13.76
CA LEU A 216 0.81 24.28 14.13
C LEU A 216 2.34 24.42 14.04
N GLU A 217 2.85 25.10 13.00
CA GLU A 217 4.28 25.34 12.81
C GLU A 217 4.87 26.24 13.90
N SER A 218 4.08 27.14 14.48
CA SER A 218 4.53 27.97 15.61
C SER A 218 4.83 27.17 16.89
N LYS A 219 4.36 25.92 16.99
CA LYS A 219 4.51 25.05 18.16
C LYS A 219 5.56 23.96 18.00
N LEU A 220 6.01 23.70 16.79
CA LEU A 220 6.94 22.61 16.50
C LEU A 220 8.33 23.14 16.14
N SER A 221 9.35 22.35 16.43
CA SER A 221 10.72 22.68 16.06
C SER A 221 10.96 22.57 14.55
N ALA A 222 11.92 23.34 14.04
CA ALA A 222 12.28 23.31 12.63
C ALA A 222 12.73 21.92 12.15
N ASP A 223 13.36 21.13 13.03
CA ASP A 223 13.83 19.78 12.72
C ASP A 223 12.65 18.82 12.42
N VAL A 224 11.60 18.85 13.25
CA VAL A 224 10.37 18.06 13.03
C VAL A 224 9.68 18.49 11.74
N LEU A 225 9.63 19.80 11.47
CA LEU A 225 9.01 20.33 10.26
C LEU A 225 9.78 19.95 8.98
N SER A 226 11.11 19.91 9.05
CA SER A 226 11.96 19.53 7.92
C SER A 226 11.88 18.05 7.54
N SER A 227 11.58 17.19 8.53
CA SER A 227 11.44 15.74 8.38
C SER A 227 9.99 15.29 8.18
N ARG A 228 9.03 16.21 8.29
CA ARG A 228 7.60 15.97 8.08
C ARG A 228 7.34 15.46 6.67
N GLN A 229 6.57 14.39 6.59
CA GLN A 229 6.07 13.88 5.32
C GLN A 229 4.96 14.78 4.76
N THR A 230 4.98 15.02 3.45
CA THR A 230 3.92 15.75 2.76
C THR A 230 3.09 14.77 1.94
N GLY A 231 1.76 14.84 2.07
CA GLY A 231 0.82 14.04 1.26
C GLY A 231 0.46 12.67 1.86
N ALA A 232 0.97 12.36 3.05
CA ALA A 232 0.57 11.17 3.80
C ALA A 232 -0.89 11.26 4.26
N LYS A 233 -1.64 10.15 4.14
CA LYS A 233 -3.01 10.07 4.65
C LYS A 233 -2.96 9.71 6.13
N VAL A 234 -3.04 10.72 6.98
CA VAL A 234 -3.15 10.54 8.44
C VAL A 234 -4.62 10.37 8.83
N GLU A 235 -4.93 9.28 9.54
CA GLU A 235 -6.20 9.08 10.24
C GLU A 235 -6.02 9.45 11.72
N VAL A 236 -6.94 10.21 12.31
CA VAL A 236 -6.84 10.66 13.70
C VAL A 236 -8.22 10.75 14.37
N CYS A 237 -8.28 10.41 15.66
CA CYS A 237 -9.45 10.60 16.52
C CYS A 237 -9.16 11.63 17.62
N PHE A 238 -9.96 12.71 17.64
CA PHE A 238 -9.92 13.77 18.65
C PHE A 238 -11.09 13.69 19.65
N SER A 239 -11.71 12.52 19.82
CA SER A 239 -12.88 12.38 20.68
C SER A 239 -12.51 12.39 22.17
N ASP A 240 -13.32 13.07 22.98
CA ASP A 240 -13.26 12.93 24.45
C ASP A 240 -13.96 11.67 24.97
N ALA A 241 -14.80 11.04 24.13
CA ALA A 241 -15.60 9.87 24.51
C ALA A 241 -14.91 8.53 24.21
N GLN A 242 -13.82 8.56 23.43
CA GLN A 242 -13.03 7.40 23.02
C GLN A 242 -11.55 7.73 23.20
N PRO A 243 -10.66 6.72 23.30
CA PRO A 243 -9.23 6.99 23.35
C PRO A 243 -8.79 7.73 22.08
N MET A 244 -7.96 8.76 22.23
CA MET A 244 -7.38 9.46 21.10
C MET A 244 -6.30 8.60 20.47
N TRP A 245 -6.30 8.53 19.15
CA TRP A 245 -5.37 7.71 18.39
C TRP A 245 -5.03 8.35 17.05
N ILE A 246 -3.88 7.96 16.50
CA ILE A 246 -3.36 8.39 15.20
C ILE A 246 -2.88 7.17 14.45
N ALA A 247 -3.17 7.10 13.15
CA ALA A 247 -2.67 6.07 12.26
C ALA A 247 -2.15 6.70 10.97
N GLU A 248 -0.93 6.34 10.56
CA GLU A 248 -0.31 6.74 9.31
C GLU A 248 0.57 5.59 8.84
N GLY A 249 0.48 5.22 7.55
CA GLY A 249 1.36 4.22 6.95
C GLY A 249 1.47 2.92 7.77
N ASN A 250 2.64 2.73 8.36
CA ASN A 250 3.00 1.58 9.18
C ASN A 250 3.01 1.88 10.70
N LEU A 251 2.34 2.93 11.16
CA LEU A 251 2.25 3.33 12.56
C LEU A 251 0.79 3.40 13.02
N PHE A 252 0.52 2.83 14.19
CA PHE A 252 -0.69 3.07 14.96
C PHE A 252 -0.33 3.48 16.38
N ALA A 253 -0.74 4.67 16.80
CA ALA A 253 -0.44 5.23 18.10
C ALA A 253 -1.73 5.56 18.87
N VAL A 254 -1.86 5.07 20.10
CA VAL A 254 -2.89 5.50 21.05
C VAL A 254 -2.27 6.42 22.09
N ILE A 255 -3.00 7.45 22.52
CA ILE A 255 -2.52 8.41 23.51
C ILE A 255 -3.23 8.15 24.84
N VAL A 256 -2.44 7.96 25.90
CA VAL A 256 -2.93 7.74 27.26
C VAL A 256 -2.25 8.72 28.21
N ASN A 257 -3.05 9.43 29.01
CA ASN A 257 -2.50 10.37 29.99
C ASN A 257 -1.96 9.62 31.23
N LYS A 258 -0.77 10.02 31.73
CA LYS A 258 -0.07 9.48 32.93
C LYS A 258 -0.86 9.63 34.24
N SER A 259 -1.95 10.40 34.25
CA SER A 259 -2.92 10.40 35.36
C SER A 259 -3.71 9.09 35.48
N ASN A 260 -3.82 8.33 34.40
CA ASN A 260 -4.41 6.99 34.42
C ASN A 260 -3.39 5.94 34.88
N PRO A 261 -3.82 4.88 35.58
CA PRO A 261 -2.93 3.81 35.98
C PRO A 261 -2.46 2.98 34.78
N VAL A 262 -1.25 2.42 34.89
CA VAL A 262 -0.65 1.56 33.86
C VAL A 262 -1.54 0.37 33.46
N THR A 263 -2.39 -0.11 34.37
CA THR A 263 -3.29 -1.24 34.10
C THR A 263 -4.31 -0.99 33.01
N VAL A 264 -4.64 0.28 32.69
CA VAL A 264 -5.61 0.60 31.63
C VAL A 264 -4.99 0.68 30.24
N LEU A 265 -3.65 0.64 30.10
CA LEU A 265 -2.99 0.84 28.81
C LEU A 265 -3.46 -0.13 27.73
N LEU A 266 -3.64 -1.42 28.08
CA LEU A 266 -4.12 -2.43 27.13
C LEU A 266 -5.57 -2.22 26.74
N GLU A 267 -6.41 -1.83 27.70
CA GLU A 267 -7.83 -1.55 27.46
C GLU A 267 -7.98 -0.32 26.54
N GLN A 268 -7.20 0.73 26.78
CA GLN A 268 -7.18 1.93 25.95
C GLN A 268 -6.67 1.61 24.54
N LEU A 269 -5.62 0.82 24.40
CA LEU A 269 -5.14 0.34 23.09
C LEU A 269 -6.22 -0.46 22.37
N HIS A 270 -6.89 -1.39 23.05
CA HIS A 270 -7.95 -2.19 22.45
C HIS A 270 -9.14 -1.34 22.02
N ALA A 271 -9.58 -0.42 22.87
CA ALA A 271 -10.65 0.53 22.55
C ALA A 271 -10.29 1.47 21.39
N ALA A 272 -9.02 1.88 21.28
CA ALA A 272 -8.53 2.66 20.15
C ALA A 272 -8.56 1.85 18.85
N LEU A 273 -8.15 0.57 18.87
CA LEU A 273 -8.23 -0.32 17.70
C LEU A 273 -9.68 -0.53 17.23
N ILE A 274 -10.63 -0.62 18.18
CA ILE A 274 -12.08 -0.71 17.86
C ILE A 274 -12.57 0.59 17.22
N SER A 275 -12.13 1.75 17.72
CA SER A 275 -12.48 3.06 17.17
C SER A 275 -11.88 3.28 15.78
N TRP A 276 -10.65 2.80 15.57
CA TRP A 276 -9.96 2.87 14.27
C TRP A 276 -10.65 2.05 13.18
N ASP A 277 -11.18 0.87 13.53
CA ASP A 277 -11.90 -0.03 12.61
C ASP A 277 -11.09 -0.27 11.31
N PRO A 278 -9.90 -0.90 11.40
CA PRO A 278 -9.02 -1.09 10.24
C PRO A 278 -9.66 -1.99 9.18
N SER A 279 -9.20 -1.87 7.93
CA SER A 279 -9.67 -2.76 6.84
C SER A 279 -9.47 -4.25 7.20
N PRO A 280 -10.46 -5.13 6.92
CA PRO A 280 -10.31 -6.57 7.10
C PRO A 280 -9.08 -7.16 6.42
N LEU A 281 -8.70 -6.63 5.25
CA LEU A 281 -7.52 -7.09 4.51
C LEU A 281 -6.23 -6.79 5.29
N ARG A 282 -6.15 -5.64 5.98
CA ARG A 282 -5.03 -5.32 6.88
C ARG A 282 -5.00 -6.31 8.05
N LEU A 283 -6.16 -6.63 8.63
CA LEU A 283 -6.26 -7.58 9.73
C LEU A 283 -5.79 -8.98 9.32
N LEU A 284 -6.22 -9.47 8.15
CA LEU A 284 -5.77 -10.73 7.57
C LEU A 284 -4.25 -10.77 7.39
N MET A 285 -3.65 -9.70 6.87
CA MET A 285 -2.20 -9.62 6.65
C MET A 285 -1.40 -9.64 7.96
N ILE A 286 -1.85 -8.92 8.99
CA ILE A 286 -1.20 -8.86 10.29
C ILE A 286 -1.30 -10.23 10.98
N HIS A 287 -2.48 -10.83 11.01
CA HIS A 287 -2.68 -12.16 11.56
C HIS A 287 -1.86 -13.23 10.82
N ALA A 288 -1.80 -13.19 9.48
CA ALA A 288 -1.00 -14.13 8.70
C ALA A 288 0.50 -14.02 9.02
N ARG A 289 1.02 -12.80 9.21
CA ARG A 289 2.41 -12.58 9.63
C ARG A 289 2.69 -13.18 11.02
N ALA A 290 1.81 -12.92 11.98
CA ALA A 290 1.92 -13.47 13.33
C ALA A 290 1.85 -15.02 13.33
N ALA A 291 0.99 -15.60 12.49
CA ALA A 291 0.87 -17.04 12.32
C ALA A 291 2.16 -17.66 11.75
N LEU A 292 2.74 -17.05 10.71
CA LEU A 292 4.02 -17.48 10.11
C LEU A 292 5.16 -17.44 11.13
N GLU A 293 5.25 -16.38 11.93
CA GLU A 293 6.27 -16.26 12.97
C GLU A 293 6.12 -17.34 14.06
N LYS A 294 4.87 -17.65 14.45
CA LYS A 294 4.58 -18.68 15.45
C LYS A 294 4.97 -20.09 14.98
N VAL A 295 4.85 -20.38 13.69
CA VAL A 295 5.07 -21.72 13.12
C VAL A 295 6.54 -21.99 12.78
N GLY A 296 7.34 -20.94 12.54
CA GLY A 296 8.73 -20.94 12.03
C GLY A 296 9.55 -22.20 12.28
N THR A 297 10.12 -22.37 13.47
CA THR A 297 11.17 -23.39 13.71
C THR A 297 10.68 -24.84 13.71
N THR A 298 9.39 -25.08 13.97
CA THR A 298 8.83 -26.44 14.03
C THR A 298 8.62 -27.00 12.62
N VAL A 299 8.50 -26.12 11.63
CA VAL A 299 8.12 -26.44 10.26
C VAL A 299 9.30 -26.42 9.29
N ASP A 300 10.42 -25.81 9.66
CA ASP A 300 11.65 -25.82 8.85
C ASP A 300 12.03 -27.22 8.37
N ALA A 301 11.99 -28.23 9.25
CA ALA A 301 12.32 -29.61 8.89
C ALA A 301 11.29 -30.28 7.95
N LYS A 302 10.05 -29.80 7.92
CA LYS A 302 9.00 -30.30 7.02
C LYS A 302 9.04 -29.60 5.65
N VAL A 303 9.32 -28.29 5.65
CA VAL A 303 9.44 -27.48 4.44
C VAL A 303 10.70 -27.84 3.67
N LEU A 304 11.81 -28.01 4.39
CA LEU A 304 13.09 -28.45 3.84
C LEU A 304 12.99 -29.91 3.40
N GLU A 305 13.20 -30.13 2.11
CA GLU A 305 13.04 -31.44 1.49
C GLU A 305 14.10 -32.45 1.96
N THR A 306 14.03 -33.69 1.46
CA THR A 306 15.13 -34.66 1.64
C THR A 306 16.46 -34.09 1.12
N PRO A 307 17.62 -34.46 1.72
CA PRO A 307 18.94 -34.03 1.26
C PRO A 307 19.18 -34.24 -0.25
N ARG A 308 18.59 -35.32 -0.82
CA ARG A 308 18.61 -35.59 -2.26
C ARG A 308 18.01 -34.46 -3.09
N ARG A 309 16.84 -33.93 -2.70
CA ARG A 309 16.20 -32.84 -3.46
C ARG A 309 16.87 -31.49 -3.20
N GLN A 310 17.34 -31.25 -1.97
CA GLN A 310 18.15 -30.08 -1.66
C GLN A 310 19.41 -30.03 -2.56
N ALA A 311 20.11 -31.16 -2.70
CA ALA A 311 21.24 -31.28 -3.62
C ALA A 311 20.84 -31.02 -5.08
N GLY A 312 19.66 -31.47 -5.52
CA GLY A 312 19.13 -31.19 -6.86
C GLY A 312 18.86 -29.69 -7.10
N TRP A 313 18.26 -28.99 -6.14
CA TRP A 313 18.05 -27.55 -6.20
C TRP A 313 19.35 -26.76 -6.23
N LEU A 314 20.30 -27.12 -5.35
CA LEU A 314 21.61 -26.51 -5.32
C LEU A 314 22.38 -26.76 -6.62
N LEU A 315 22.32 -27.97 -7.18
CA LEU A 315 22.90 -28.29 -8.47
C LEU A 315 22.35 -27.37 -9.58
N ARG A 316 21.02 -27.19 -9.64
CA ARG A 316 20.38 -26.30 -10.64
C ARG A 316 20.89 -24.87 -10.52
N ILE A 317 21.03 -24.34 -9.30
CA ILE A 317 21.54 -22.98 -9.08
C ILE A 317 23.03 -22.88 -9.46
N ILE A 318 23.84 -23.84 -9.00
CA ILE A 318 25.30 -23.86 -9.24
C ILE A 318 25.62 -24.04 -10.73
N ALA A 319 24.82 -24.82 -11.45
CA ALA A 319 24.99 -25.07 -12.89
C ALA A 319 24.55 -23.90 -13.79
N SER A 320 23.99 -22.82 -13.23
CA SER A 320 23.54 -21.66 -14.02
C SER A 320 24.72 -21.00 -14.76
N THR A 321 24.51 -20.69 -16.03
CA THR A 321 25.55 -20.14 -16.91
C THR A 321 25.63 -18.61 -16.86
N THR A 322 24.52 -17.95 -16.52
CA THR A 322 24.44 -16.49 -16.42
C THR A 322 23.95 -16.03 -15.04
N ALA A 323 24.24 -14.77 -14.69
CA ALA A 323 23.76 -14.18 -13.44
C ALA A 323 22.23 -14.02 -13.41
N ALA A 324 21.62 -13.69 -14.55
CA ALA A 324 20.17 -13.56 -14.68
C ALA A 324 19.46 -14.91 -14.47
N GLU A 325 19.98 -15.97 -15.09
CA GLU A 325 19.48 -17.34 -14.90
C GLU A 325 19.59 -17.78 -13.43
N ARG A 326 20.75 -17.55 -12.81
CA ARG A 326 20.97 -17.88 -11.40
C ARG A 326 19.97 -17.17 -10.49
N ARG A 327 19.73 -15.87 -10.73
CA ARG A 327 18.75 -15.08 -9.96
C ARG A 327 17.33 -15.61 -10.13
N SER A 328 16.98 -16.06 -11.34
CA SER A 328 15.69 -16.71 -11.59
C SER A 328 15.54 -18.02 -10.83
N HIS A 329 16.52 -18.92 -10.90
CA HIS A 329 16.46 -20.21 -10.20
C HIS A 329 16.44 -20.05 -8.67
N ILE A 330 17.12 -19.03 -8.13
CA ILE A 330 17.04 -18.66 -6.71
C ILE A 330 15.62 -18.18 -6.36
N ARG A 331 15.02 -17.30 -7.16
CA ARG A 331 13.65 -16.82 -6.96
C ARG A 331 12.63 -17.97 -6.98
N ASP A 332 12.78 -18.92 -7.90
CA ASP A 332 11.94 -20.11 -7.99
C ASP A 332 12.02 -20.95 -6.71
N LEU A 333 13.25 -21.14 -6.18
CA LEU A 333 13.46 -21.90 -4.95
C LEU A 333 12.78 -21.22 -3.77
N TYR A 334 12.98 -19.90 -3.58
CA TYR A 334 12.29 -19.15 -2.53
C TYR A 334 10.77 -19.24 -2.65
N SER A 335 10.24 -19.07 -3.86
CA SER A 335 8.79 -19.14 -4.10
C SER A 335 8.20 -20.46 -3.64
N ARG A 336 8.88 -21.59 -3.95
CA ARG A 336 8.44 -22.93 -3.53
C ARG A 336 8.60 -23.18 -2.03
N LEU A 337 9.64 -22.64 -1.40
CA LEU A 337 9.83 -22.76 0.04
C LEU A 337 8.74 -21.97 0.78
N PHE A 338 8.41 -20.76 0.31
CA PHE A 338 7.31 -19.96 0.86
C PHE A 338 5.95 -20.59 0.63
N GLU A 339 5.68 -21.13 -0.56
CA GLU A 339 4.43 -21.86 -0.84
C GLU A 339 4.21 -22.99 0.17
N LYS A 340 5.24 -23.78 0.47
CA LYS A 340 5.16 -24.84 1.49
C LYS A 340 4.99 -24.31 2.90
N LEU A 341 5.67 -23.21 3.25
CA LEU A 341 5.54 -22.60 4.56
C LEU A 341 4.10 -22.07 4.78
N ILE A 342 3.51 -21.47 3.75
CA ILE A 342 2.12 -20.98 3.76
C ILE A 342 1.14 -22.14 3.98
N LEU A 343 1.34 -23.29 3.34
CA LEU A 343 0.49 -24.47 3.54
C LEU A 343 0.42 -24.95 5.00
N GLU A 344 1.46 -24.70 5.80
CA GLU A 344 1.49 -25.13 7.21
C GLU A 344 0.78 -24.15 8.15
N VAL A 345 0.51 -22.92 7.69
CA VAL A 345 -0.30 -21.92 8.42
C VAL A 345 -1.71 -21.77 7.85
N ASP A 346 -2.02 -22.45 6.74
CA ASP A 346 -3.26 -22.25 5.97
C ASP A 346 -4.51 -22.41 6.84
N ASP A 347 -4.62 -23.51 7.60
CA ASP A 347 -5.76 -23.76 8.49
C ASP A 347 -5.97 -22.63 9.53
N ILE A 348 -4.88 -22.05 10.04
CA ILE A 348 -4.92 -20.96 11.02
C ILE A 348 -5.42 -19.67 10.36
N VAL A 349 -4.85 -19.32 9.20
CA VAL A 349 -5.17 -18.08 8.48
C VAL A 349 -6.57 -18.13 7.88
N VAL A 350 -6.95 -19.24 7.26
CA VAL A 350 -8.29 -19.46 6.69
C VAL A 350 -9.35 -19.48 7.79
N GLY A 351 -9.09 -20.16 8.92
CA GLY A 351 -10.01 -20.18 10.06
C GLY A 351 -10.27 -18.80 10.65
N PHE A 352 -9.24 -17.94 10.74
CA PHE A 352 -9.41 -16.54 11.15
C PHE A 352 -10.22 -15.74 10.12
N GLY A 353 -9.89 -15.85 8.84
CA GLY A 353 -10.61 -15.13 7.78
C GLY A 353 -12.08 -15.53 7.66
N ALA A 354 -12.40 -16.80 7.87
CA ALA A 354 -13.79 -17.27 7.92
C ALA A 354 -14.58 -16.60 9.06
N ARG A 355 -14.00 -16.51 10.27
CA ARG A 355 -14.64 -15.81 11.41
C ARG A 355 -14.80 -14.31 11.17
N LEU A 356 -13.83 -13.68 10.51
CA LEU A 356 -13.86 -12.25 10.19
C LEU A 356 -15.00 -11.86 9.26
N LEU A 357 -15.39 -12.77 8.35
CA LEU A 357 -16.45 -12.54 7.37
C LEU A 357 -17.77 -13.23 7.76
N ASP A 358 -17.81 -13.94 8.89
CA ASP A 358 -19.02 -14.59 9.38
C ASP A 358 -20.04 -13.58 9.91
N GLY A 359 -21.32 -13.83 9.67
CA GLY A 359 -22.42 -13.00 10.19
C GLY A 359 -22.56 -11.59 9.59
N VAL A 360 -21.77 -11.22 8.58
CA VAL A 360 -21.88 -9.91 7.94
C VAL A 360 -23.18 -9.78 7.14
N LYS A 361 -23.90 -8.67 7.32
CA LYS A 361 -25.23 -8.41 6.73
C LYS A 361 -25.15 -7.39 5.60
N GLY A 362 -25.86 -7.67 4.51
CA GLY A 362 -25.99 -6.81 3.33
C GLY A 362 -25.70 -7.57 2.04
N THR A 363 -25.75 -6.88 0.90
CA THR A 363 -25.23 -7.47 -0.34
C THR A 363 -23.69 -7.50 -0.31
N PRO A 364 -23.02 -8.47 -0.98
CA PRO A 364 -21.57 -8.57 -0.93
C PRO A 364 -20.82 -7.29 -1.33
N VAL A 365 -21.33 -6.56 -2.33
CA VAL A 365 -20.70 -5.32 -2.81
C VAL A 365 -20.86 -4.16 -1.81
N GLU A 366 -22.01 -4.02 -1.16
CA GLU A 366 -22.23 -3.02 -0.12
C GLU A 366 -21.36 -3.29 1.11
N VAL A 367 -21.25 -4.56 1.49
CA VAL A 367 -20.39 -5.01 2.58
C VAL A 367 -18.93 -4.72 2.26
N ALA A 368 -18.45 -5.12 1.07
CA ALA A 368 -17.08 -4.89 0.65
C ALA A 368 -16.73 -3.39 0.60
N ALA A 369 -17.62 -2.56 0.04
CA ALA A 369 -17.42 -1.11 -0.02
C ALA A 369 -17.31 -0.49 1.39
N ARG A 370 -18.21 -0.89 2.30
CA ARG A 370 -18.23 -0.41 3.69
C ARG A 370 -16.95 -0.80 4.43
N MET A 371 -16.58 -2.08 4.40
CA MET A 371 -15.41 -2.61 5.10
C MET A 371 -14.07 -2.08 4.53
N ALA A 372 -14.03 -1.75 3.24
CA ALA A 372 -12.88 -1.11 2.61
C ALA A 372 -12.85 0.42 2.83
N LYS A 373 -13.86 0.99 3.50
CA LYS A 373 -14.09 2.45 3.61
C LYS A 373 -14.04 3.14 2.23
N ALA A 374 -14.48 2.42 1.20
CA ALA A 374 -14.46 2.86 -0.19
C ALA A 374 -15.67 3.76 -0.46
N SER A 375 -15.50 5.05 -0.20
CA SER A 375 -16.51 6.07 -0.50
C SER A 375 -16.39 6.59 -1.93
N GLY A 376 -17.52 6.87 -2.58
CA GLY A 376 -17.55 7.47 -3.91
C GLY A 376 -17.28 6.51 -5.09
N LEU A 377 -17.05 5.22 -4.85
CA LEU A 377 -16.94 4.21 -5.90
C LEU A 377 -18.30 3.61 -6.23
N SER A 378 -18.56 3.37 -7.51
CA SER A 378 -19.75 2.64 -7.95
C SER A 378 -19.55 1.12 -7.80
N ASN A 379 -20.64 0.37 -7.76
CA ASN A 379 -20.56 -1.10 -7.77
C ASN A 379 -19.78 -1.62 -8.99
N LEU A 380 -19.89 -0.95 -10.14
CA LEU A 380 -19.18 -1.33 -11.35
C LEU A 380 -17.67 -1.18 -11.20
N ASP A 381 -17.21 -0.13 -10.50
CA ASP A 381 -15.78 0.09 -10.25
C ASP A 381 -15.20 -1.03 -9.36
N ILE A 382 -15.96 -1.45 -8.33
CA ILE A 382 -15.55 -2.54 -7.43
C ILE A 382 -15.44 -3.87 -8.17
N TYR A 383 -16.42 -4.21 -9.00
CA TYR A 383 -16.37 -5.44 -9.80
C TYR A 383 -15.29 -5.40 -10.89
N HIS A 384 -15.04 -4.23 -11.49
CA HIS A 384 -13.95 -4.04 -12.44
C HIS A 384 -12.59 -4.27 -11.76
N ALA A 385 -12.33 -3.61 -10.63
CA ALA A 385 -11.09 -3.76 -9.87
C ALA A 385 -10.85 -5.21 -9.41
N LEU A 386 -11.91 -5.92 -9.00
CA LEU A 386 -11.81 -7.34 -8.66
C LEU A 386 -11.39 -8.18 -9.88
N ASN A 387 -12.02 -7.99 -11.04
CA ASN A 387 -11.68 -8.74 -12.24
C ASN A 387 -10.27 -8.40 -12.76
N GLU A 388 -9.84 -7.14 -12.65
CA GLU A 388 -8.47 -6.71 -12.93
C GLU A 388 -7.47 -7.47 -12.05
N TYR A 389 -7.68 -7.46 -10.73
CA TYR A 389 -6.83 -8.16 -9.76
C TYR A 389 -6.77 -9.67 -10.02
N LEU A 390 -7.90 -10.28 -10.37
CA LEU A 390 -7.99 -11.70 -10.69
C LEU A 390 -7.25 -12.05 -12.00
N CYS A 391 -7.29 -11.17 -13.00
CA CYS A 391 -6.77 -11.52 -14.33
C CYS A 391 -5.32 -11.10 -14.56
N SER A 392 -4.80 -10.08 -13.87
CA SER A 392 -3.50 -9.50 -14.20
C SER A 392 -2.73 -8.92 -13.01
N ASP A 393 -1.41 -8.80 -13.19
CA ASP A 393 -0.49 -8.07 -12.33
C ASP A 393 0.27 -7.00 -13.15
N ALA A 394 0.93 -6.05 -12.48
CA ALA A 394 1.78 -5.06 -13.14
C ALA A 394 3.06 -5.70 -13.71
N HIS A 395 3.51 -5.24 -14.89
CA HIS A 395 4.71 -5.76 -15.56
C HIS A 395 5.53 -4.67 -16.21
N ALA A 396 6.33 -3.97 -15.39
CA ALA A 396 7.16 -2.86 -15.84
C ALA A 396 8.61 -3.26 -16.18
N GLU A 397 9.08 -4.40 -15.68
CA GLU A 397 10.48 -4.83 -15.80
C GLU A 397 10.57 -6.33 -16.13
N GLY A 398 11.50 -6.70 -17.00
CA GLY A 398 11.81 -8.10 -17.28
C GLY A 398 11.84 -8.41 -18.77
N ALA A 399 11.52 -9.66 -19.13
CA ALA A 399 11.43 -10.08 -20.52
C ALA A 399 9.97 -10.16 -20.97
N MET A 400 9.75 -10.02 -22.28
CA MET A 400 8.49 -10.41 -22.89
C MET A 400 8.20 -11.89 -22.58
N THR A 401 6.99 -12.17 -22.15
CA THR A 401 6.52 -13.54 -21.87
C THR A 401 5.07 -13.71 -22.34
N THR A 402 4.56 -14.94 -22.31
CA THR A 402 3.14 -15.22 -22.55
C THR A 402 2.29 -14.42 -21.57
N GLY A 403 1.23 -13.76 -22.04
CA GLY A 403 0.32 -13.02 -21.16
C GLY A 403 0.62 -11.54 -21.03
N VAL A 404 1.73 -11.02 -21.56
CA VAL A 404 1.99 -9.57 -21.51
C VAL A 404 0.99 -8.83 -22.39
N VAL A 405 0.27 -7.88 -21.81
CA VAL A 405 -0.63 -6.94 -22.48
C VAL A 405 0.10 -5.63 -22.68
N PHE A 406 0.06 -5.07 -23.89
CA PHE A 406 0.80 -3.87 -24.23
C PHE A 406 0.05 -3.01 -25.26
N ARG A 407 0.42 -1.73 -25.35
CA ARG A 407 -0.15 -0.78 -26.30
C ARG A 407 0.89 0.00 -27.11
N ALA A 408 0.43 0.58 -28.21
CA ALA A 408 1.18 1.56 -29.00
C ALA A 408 0.23 2.65 -29.53
N PRO A 409 0.72 3.89 -29.73
CA PRO A 409 -0.09 4.97 -30.29
C PRO A 409 -0.61 4.65 -31.70
N LYS A 410 -1.85 5.05 -32.00
CA LYS A 410 -2.41 5.07 -33.36
C LYS A 410 -3.51 6.11 -33.48
N ASP A 411 -3.40 7.01 -34.46
CA ASP A 411 -4.45 7.94 -34.91
C ASP A 411 -5.28 8.59 -33.78
N GLY A 412 -4.62 9.22 -32.81
CA GLY A 412 -5.28 9.90 -31.68
C GLY A 412 -5.77 8.99 -30.55
N GLY A 413 -5.42 7.71 -30.57
CA GLY A 413 -5.67 6.74 -29.50
C GLY A 413 -4.57 5.67 -29.42
N HIS A 414 -4.96 4.46 -29.00
CA HIS A 414 -4.03 3.35 -28.82
C HIS A 414 -4.56 2.04 -29.43
N ASN A 415 -3.61 1.25 -29.91
CA ASN A 415 -3.82 -0.15 -30.23
C ASN A 415 -3.34 -1.01 -29.08
N TYR A 416 -4.01 -2.14 -28.85
CA TYR A 416 -3.75 -3.03 -27.73
C TYR A 416 -3.48 -4.44 -28.23
N TRP A 417 -2.53 -5.12 -27.60
CA TRP A 417 -2.17 -6.49 -27.94
C TRP A 417 -1.90 -7.32 -26.70
N LEU A 418 -2.08 -8.63 -26.86
CA LEU A 418 -1.70 -9.67 -25.89
C LEU A 418 -0.65 -10.58 -26.53
N CYS A 419 0.47 -10.80 -25.84
CA CYS A 419 1.46 -11.79 -26.23
C CYS A 419 0.92 -13.22 -26.04
N ALA A 420 0.84 -13.97 -27.14
CA ALA A 420 0.36 -15.35 -27.21
C ALA A 420 1.43 -16.28 -27.80
N SER A 421 2.71 -15.95 -27.61
CA SER A 421 3.82 -16.89 -27.83
C SER A 421 4.07 -17.72 -26.57
N PRO A 422 4.42 -19.01 -26.67
CA PRO A 422 4.86 -19.81 -25.53
C PRO A 422 6.08 -19.21 -24.83
N ALA A 423 6.07 -19.18 -23.49
CA ALA A 423 7.16 -18.57 -22.71
C ALA A 423 8.53 -19.24 -22.96
N CYS A 424 8.55 -20.55 -23.26
CA CYS A 424 9.78 -21.26 -23.63
C CYS A 424 10.43 -20.71 -24.90
N ASP A 425 9.63 -20.19 -25.84
CA ASP A 425 10.15 -19.60 -27.08
C ASP A 425 10.72 -18.19 -26.87
N LEU A 426 10.40 -17.59 -25.73
CA LEU A 426 10.80 -16.24 -25.36
C LEU A 426 12.02 -16.23 -24.41
N VAL A 427 12.57 -17.39 -24.06
CA VAL A 427 13.79 -17.47 -23.25
C VAL A 427 15.00 -17.10 -24.10
N GLU A 428 15.85 -16.21 -23.59
CA GLU A 428 17.09 -15.84 -24.25
C GLU A 428 18.03 -17.05 -24.40
N GLY A 429 18.52 -17.29 -25.62
CA GLY A 429 19.48 -18.37 -25.90
C GLY A 429 18.90 -19.79 -26.12
N GLN A 430 17.59 -20.02 -25.94
CA GLN A 430 17.00 -21.36 -26.15
C GLN A 430 16.64 -21.65 -27.63
N ASN A 431 16.21 -20.64 -28.40
CA ASN A 431 15.83 -20.81 -29.80
C ASN A 431 16.89 -20.25 -30.77
N ASN A 432 18.08 -20.86 -30.78
CA ASN A 432 19.21 -20.47 -31.64
C ASN A 432 19.26 -21.25 -32.97
N ILE A 433 18.13 -21.74 -33.47
CA ILE A 433 18.05 -22.59 -34.67
C ILE A 433 16.95 -22.04 -35.59
N GLY A 434 17.13 -22.17 -36.91
CA GLY A 434 16.11 -21.77 -37.89
C GLY A 434 15.85 -20.27 -37.92
N TRP A 435 14.60 -19.89 -38.11
CA TRP A 435 14.18 -18.51 -38.37
C TRP A 435 14.49 -17.55 -37.20
N ASP A 436 14.44 -18.03 -35.96
CA ASP A 436 14.82 -17.24 -34.78
C ASP A 436 16.28 -16.80 -34.78
N LYS A 437 17.19 -17.63 -35.33
CA LYS A 437 18.60 -17.27 -35.50
C LYS A 437 18.79 -16.28 -36.64
N GLU A 438 18.04 -16.45 -37.74
CA GLU A 438 18.15 -15.61 -38.93
C GLU A 438 17.64 -14.18 -38.68
N LEU A 439 16.65 -14.02 -37.80
CA LEU A 439 16.06 -12.72 -37.48
C LEU A 439 16.82 -11.93 -36.40
N HIS A 440 17.83 -12.52 -35.75
CA HIS A 440 18.61 -11.84 -34.72
C HIS A 440 19.19 -10.49 -35.24
N PRO A 441 19.05 -9.37 -34.52
CA PRO A 441 18.69 -9.23 -33.09
C PRO A 441 17.19 -9.17 -32.79
N TYR A 442 16.33 -9.38 -33.78
CA TYR A 442 14.88 -9.39 -33.61
C TYR A 442 14.34 -10.78 -33.24
N ARG A 443 13.23 -10.80 -32.51
CA ARG A 443 12.53 -12.03 -32.12
C ARG A 443 11.08 -12.02 -32.59
N PRO A 444 10.63 -13.00 -33.40
CA PRO A 444 9.24 -13.10 -33.79
C PRO A 444 8.36 -13.51 -32.60
N ILE A 445 7.23 -12.84 -32.45
CA ILE A 445 6.19 -13.21 -31.49
C ILE A 445 4.82 -13.28 -32.16
N SER A 446 3.96 -14.12 -31.59
CA SER A 446 2.54 -14.21 -31.93
C SER A 446 1.74 -13.37 -30.95
N THR A 447 0.89 -12.50 -31.47
CA THR A 447 0.09 -11.58 -30.66
C THR A 447 -1.38 -11.69 -31.03
N ILE A 448 -2.24 -11.35 -30.07
CA ILE A 448 -3.68 -11.19 -30.28
C ILE A 448 -3.99 -9.70 -30.22
N ARG A 449 -4.53 -9.15 -31.29
CA ARG A 449 -5.00 -7.76 -31.34
C ARG A 449 -6.30 -7.64 -30.53
N LEU A 450 -6.24 -6.83 -29.48
CA LEU A 450 -7.34 -6.59 -28.54
C LEU A 450 -8.20 -5.42 -29.02
N THR A 451 -9.49 -5.47 -28.70
CA THR A 451 -10.45 -4.41 -29.07
C THR A 451 -11.03 -3.78 -27.79
N PRO A 452 -10.83 -2.46 -27.55
CA PRO A 452 -11.50 -1.76 -26.48
C PRO A 452 -13.02 -1.82 -26.66
N VAL A 453 -13.74 -2.17 -25.59
CA VAL A 453 -15.20 -2.27 -25.62
C VAL A 453 -15.86 -1.20 -24.75
N ASN A 454 -16.95 -0.64 -25.28
CA ASN A 454 -17.79 0.30 -24.54
C ASN A 454 -18.87 -0.46 -23.75
N GLY A 455 -19.30 0.11 -22.62
CA GLY A 455 -20.39 -0.44 -21.81
C GLY A 455 -19.91 -1.44 -20.77
N LEU A 456 -19.17 -0.96 -19.77
CA LEU A 456 -18.61 -1.72 -18.65
C LEU A 456 -19.63 -2.68 -18.01
N GLN A 457 -20.85 -2.20 -17.72
CA GLN A 457 -21.89 -3.00 -17.08
C GLN A 457 -22.21 -4.29 -17.86
N LYS A 458 -22.42 -4.20 -19.18
CA LYS A 458 -22.74 -5.37 -20.01
C LYS A 458 -21.60 -6.38 -20.03
N ARG A 459 -20.35 -5.92 -19.99
CA ARG A 459 -19.18 -6.83 -19.94
C ARG A 459 -19.01 -7.48 -18.58
N LEU A 460 -19.30 -6.75 -17.50
CA LEU A 460 -19.31 -7.32 -16.15
C LEU A 460 -20.40 -8.39 -15.98
N GLU A 461 -21.58 -8.21 -16.58
CA GLU A 461 -22.67 -9.21 -16.57
C GLU A 461 -22.28 -10.54 -17.23
N VAL A 462 -21.30 -10.54 -18.15
CA VAL A 462 -20.80 -11.74 -18.84
C VAL A 462 -19.33 -12.04 -18.56
N ALA A 463 -18.74 -11.45 -17.51
CA ALA A 463 -17.30 -11.55 -17.22
C ALA A 463 -16.82 -13.01 -17.07
N THR A 464 -17.67 -13.88 -16.55
CA THR A 464 -17.38 -15.32 -16.37
C THR A 464 -17.23 -16.08 -17.68
N GLU A 465 -17.62 -15.51 -18.82
CA GLU A 465 -17.31 -16.08 -20.15
C GLU A 465 -15.80 -16.01 -20.46
N GLY A 466 -15.06 -15.16 -19.75
CA GLY A 466 -13.60 -15.04 -19.82
C GLY A 466 -13.10 -14.62 -21.21
N ARG A 467 -13.83 -13.73 -21.88
CA ARG A 467 -13.48 -13.17 -23.20
C ARG A 467 -12.82 -11.79 -23.13
N ASP A 468 -12.80 -11.23 -21.93
CA ASP A 468 -12.33 -9.88 -21.64
C ASP A 468 -11.13 -9.89 -20.73
N ILE A 469 -10.32 -8.85 -20.89
CA ILE A 469 -9.27 -8.45 -19.96
C ILE A 469 -9.70 -7.11 -19.37
N PHE A 470 -9.68 -7.01 -18.04
CA PHE A 470 -10.04 -5.82 -17.29
C PHE A 470 -8.75 -5.16 -16.78
N LEU A 471 -8.53 -3.89 -17.13
CA LEU A 471 -7.33 -3.12 -16.75
C LEU A 471 -7.70 -1.72 -16.32
N PHE A 472 -6.95 -1.12 -15.40
CA PHE A 472 -7.05 0.29 -15.04
C PHE A 472 -5.90 1.08 -15.70
N ILE A 473 -6.22 1.85 -16.73
CA ILE A 473 -5.24 2.51 -17.60
C ILE A 473 -5.47 4.02 -17.53
N ASP A 474 -4.41 4.78 -17.25
CA ASP A 474 -4.43 6.25 -17.18
C ASP A 474 -5.55 6.81 -16.27
N GLY A 475 -5.85 6.12 -15.16
CA GLY A 475 -6.88 6.54 -14.21
C GLY A 475 -8.31 6.14 -14.59
N VAL A 476 -8.50 5.30 -15.61
CA VAL A 476 -9.82 4.92 -16.13
C VAL A 476 -9.95 3.39 -16.26
N PRO A 477 -11.10 2.79 -15.87
CA PRO A 477 -11.35 1.38 -16.12
C PRO A 477 -11.53 1.10 -17.61
N VAL A 478 -10.70 0.21 -18.14
CA VAL A 478 -10.71 -0.26 -19.54
C VAL A 478 -11.05 -1.75 -19.58
N VAL A 479 -11.83 -2.13 -20.59
CA VAL A 479 -12.12 -3.54 -20.91
C VAL A 479 -11.68 -3.82 -22.33
N LEU A 480 -10.89 -4.88 -22.50
CA LEU A 480 -10.29 -5.29 -23.77
C LEU A 480 -10.83 -6.67 -24.17
N GLU A 481 -11.57 -6.72 -25.28
CA GLU A 481 -12.06 -7.98 -25.84
C GLU A 481 -10.95 -8.71 -26.62
N VAL A 482 -10.76 -9.99 -26.31
CA VAL A 482 -9.71 -10.84 -26.90
C VAL A 482 -10.16 -11.50 -28.20
N ALA A 483 -11.44 -11.83 -28.32
CA ALA A 483 -12.03 -12.47 -29.50
C ALA A 483 -13.39 -11.85 -29.84
N ASP A 484 -13.66 -11.66 -31.13
CA ASP A 484 -14.89 -11.04 -31.61
C ASP A 484 -16.14 -11.75 -31.08
N GLY A 485 -17.05 -10.99 -30.46
CA GLY A 485 -18.21 -11.54 -29.77
C GLY A 485 -19.16 -12.39 -30.63
N THR A 486 -19.18 -12.19 -31.95
CA THR A 486 -20.06 -12.94 -32.86
C THR A 486 -19.36 -14.16 -33.46
N THR A 487 -18.15 -13.97 -33.97
CA THR A 487 -17.40 -14.99 -34.73
C THR A 487 -16.51 -15.84 -33.84
N ARG A 488 -16.27 -15.41 -32.59
CA ARG A 488 -15.30 -16.00 -31.65
C ARG A 488 -13.90 -16.14 -32.26
N LYS A 489 -13.55 -15.24 -33.18
CA LYS A 489 -12.25 -15.22 -33.84
C LYS A 489 -11.33 -14.21 -33.17
N MET A 490 -10.12 -14.65 -32.88
CA MET A 490 -9.02 -13.82 -32.43
C MET A 490 -8.34 -13.19 -33.64
N LYS A 491 -7.94 -11.93 -33.52
CA LYS A 491 -7.16 -11.23 -34.54
C LYS A 491 -5.68 -11.52 -34.28
N LEU A 492 -5.18 -12.61 -34.84
CA LEU A 492 -3.80 -13.05 -34.64
C LEU A 492 -2.85 -12.27 -35.55
N GLU A 493 -1.81 -11.70 -34.97
CA GLU A 493 -0.77 -10.94 -35.66
C GLU A 493 0.62 -11.52 -35.33
N THR A 494 1.60 -11.18 -36.16
CA THR A 494 3.02 -11.47 -35.91
C THR A 494 3.76 -10.15 -35.77
N MET A 495 4.59 -10.04 -34.74
CA MET A 495 5.45 -8.88 -34.49
C MET A 495 6.89 -9.32 -34.31
N LEU A 496 7.84 -8.42 -34.56
CA LEU A 496 9.25 -8.67 -34.31
C LEU A 496 9.73 -7.77 -33.17
N LEU A 497 10.12 -8.35 -32.04
CA LEU A 497 10.66 -7.59 -30.90
C LEU A 497 12.13 -7.28 -31.10
N SER A 498 12.54 -6.05 -30.79
CA SER A 498 13.95 -5.66 -30.72
C SER A 498 14.58 -6.10 -29.40
N GLY A 499 15.91 -6.30 -29.38
CA GLY A 499 16.66 -6.51 -28.13
C GLY A 499 16.21 -7.72 -27.32
N GLY A 500 15.78 -8.80 -28.00
CA GLY A 500 15.29 -10.02 -27.34
C GLY A 500 13.94 -9.88 -26.63
N GLY A 501 13.28 -8.72 -26.71
CA GLY A 501 12.03 -8.43 -26.01
C GLY A 501 12.22 -8.01 -24.55
N ALA A 502 13.37 -7.43 -24.19
CA ALA A 502 13.55 -6.83 -22.87
C ALA A 502 12.60 -5.62 -22.68
N ILE A 503 11.96 -5.58 -21.51
CA ILE A 503 11.05 -4.52 -21.06
C ILE A 503 11.73 -3.80 -19.91
N VAL A 504 11.88 -2.47 -20.06
CA VAL A 504 12.52 -1.59 -19.06
C VAL A 504 11.64 -0.36 -18.88
N ASN A 505 11.32 -0.02 -17.64
CA ASN A 505 10.39 1.06 -17.29
C ASN A 505 9.08 1.00 -18.10
N ALA A 506 8.50 -0.19 -18.18
CA ALA A 506 7.30 -0.52 -18.95
C ALA A 506 7.41 -0.26 -20.47
N LYS A 507 8.61 -0.09 -21.03
CA LYS A 507 8.79 0.20 -22.45
C LYS A 507 9.64 -0.85 -23.15
N PHE A 508 9.33 -1.08 -24.43
CA PHE A 508 10.13 -1.88 -25.35
C PHE A 508 9.87 -1.46 -26.79
N SER A 509 10.68 -1.94 -27.73
CA SER A 509 10.55 -1.60 -29.14
C SER A 509 10.45 -2.84 -30.02
N GLY A 510 9.85 -2.68 -31.19
CA GLY A 510 9.76 -3.75 -32.17
C GLY A 510 9.27 -3.24 -33.52
N LEU A 511 8.94 -4.18 -34.40
CA LEU A 511 8.43 -3.94 -35.73
C LEU A 511 7.05 -4.60 -35.87
N ILE A 512 6.10 -3.84 -36.42
CA ILE A 512 4.80 -4.35 -36.86
C ILE A 512 4.74 -4.40 -38.38
N ILE A 513 3.91 -5.30 -38.91
CA ILE A 513 3.63 -5.36 -40.35
C ILE A 513 2.42 -4.47 -40.63
N GLY A 514 2.59 -3.45 -41.47
CA GLY A 514 1.51 -2.53 -41.88
C GLY A 514 1.71 -2.03 -43.31
N PRO A 515 0.70 -1.38 -43.92
CA PRO A 515 0.85 -0.83 -45.26
C PRO A 515 1.80 0.38 -45.27
N ASN A 516 2.61 0.53 -46.32
CA ASN A 516 3.28 1.79 -46.65
C ASN A 516 2.32 2.76 -47.38
N ASP A 517 2.82 3.93 -47.78
CA ASP A 517 2.04 4.96 -48.50
C ASP A 517 1.42 4.44 -49.82
N ASP A 518 2.01 3.41 -50.42
CA ASP A 518 1.53 2.74 -51.64
C ASP A 518 0.59 1.56 -51.36
N GLY A 519 0.27 1.27 -50.10
CA GLY A 519 -0.58 0.15 -49.68
C GLY A 519 0.11 -1.23 -49.68
N LEU A 520 1.42 -1.29 -49.89
CA LEU A 520 2.22 -2.51 -49.85
C LEU A 520 2.67 -2.85 -48.42
N PRO A 521 2.81 -4.14 -48.05
CA PRO A 521 3.31 -4.53 -46.73
C PRO A 521 4.70 -3.97 -46.46
N ASN A 522 4.85 -3.33 -45.30
CA ASN A 522 6.09 -2.75 -44.81
C ASN A 522 6.27 -3.04 -43.32
N MET A 523 7.51 -2.99 -42.86
CA MET A 523 7.87 -3.10 -41.45
C MET A 523 7.93 -1.71 -40.84
N ILE A 524 7.11 -1.48 -39.82
CA ILE A 524 6.99 -0.18 -39.16
C ILE A 524 7.62 -0.31 -37.77
N ALA A 525 8.69 0.45 -37.52
CA ALA A 525 9.29 0.54 -36.20
C ALA A 525 8.32 1.21 -35.23
N THR A 526 8.14 0.62 -34.06
CA THR A 526 7.15 1.05 -33.08
C THR A 526 7.71 0.89 -31.67
N GLU A 527 7.49 1.91 -30.85
CA GLU A 527 7.66 1.82 -29.40
C GLU A 527 6.35 1.39 -28.74
N PHE A 528 6.47 0.49 -27.79
CA PHE A 528 5.36 -0.10 -27.07
C PHE A 528 5.47 0.19 -25.58
N GLU A 529 4.32 0.22 -24.93
CA GLU A 529 4.17 0.32 -23.48
C GLU A 529 3.53 -0.97 -22.95
N SER A 530 4.22 -1.65 -22.05
CA SER A 530 3.71 -2.78 -21.27
C SER A 530 2.70 -2.28 -20.24
N LEU A 531 1.49 -2.81 -20.28
CA LEU A 531 0.40 -2.41 -19.41
C LEU A 531 0.24 -3.37 -18.23
N ALA A 532 0.30 -4.67 -18.50
CA ALA A 532 0.05 -5.70 -17.51
C ALA A 532 0.62 -7.06 -17.96
N LEU A 533 0.77 -7.97 -17.01
CA LEU A 533 1.00 -9.40 -17.25
C LEU A 533 -0.20 -10.18 -16.74
N LEU A 534 -0.86 -10.91 -17.64
CA LEU A 534 -1.94 -11.81 -17.24
C LEU A 534 -1.41 -12.91 -16.31
N ARG A 535 -2.20 -13.26 -15.29
CA ARG A 535 -1.93 -14.43 -14.45
C ARG A 535 -1.91 -15.69 -15.31
N SER A 536 -1.14 -16.70 -14.87
CA SER A 536 -0.83 -17.89 -15.67
C SER A 536 -2.06 -18.60 -16.23
N ASP A 537 -3.15 -18.72 -15.48
CA ASP A 537 -4.37 -19.38 -15.95
C ASP A 537 -5.01 -18.65 -17.14
N TYR A 538 -5.06 -17.31 -17.09
CA TYR A 538 -5.59 -16.48 -18.18
C TYR A 538 -4.65 -16.45 -19.38
N ALA A 539 -3.34 -16.28 -19.14
CA ALA A 539 -2.32 -16.28 -20.18
C ALA A 539 -2.31 -17.61 -20.96
N ASN A 540 -2.31 -18.74 -20.25
CA ASN A 540 -2.29 -20.08 -20.84
C ASN A 540 -3.60 -20.40 -21.58
N LYS A 541 -4.75 -19.94 -21.06
CA LYS A 541 -6.04 -20.07 -21.77
C LYS A 541 -5.97 -19.41 -23.15
N PHE A 542 -5.57 -18.14 -23.22
CA PHE A 542 -5.54 -17.42 -24.49
C PHE A 542 -4.44 -17.94 -25.44
N LEU A 543 -3.30 -18.39 -24.90
CA LEU A 543 -2.29 -19.10 -25.67
C LEU A 543 -2.90 -20.35 -26.33
N ALA A 544 -3.55 -21.23 -25.55
CA ALA A 544 -4.17 -22.45 -26.05
C ALA A 544 -5.25 -22.17 -27.10
N GLU A 545 -6.13 -21.21 -26.84
CA GLU A 545 -7.18 -20.80 -27.78
C GLU A 545 -6.60 -20.27 -29.09
N SER A 546 -5.54 -19.44 -29.03
CA SER A 546 -4.86 -18.93 -30.23
C SER A 546 -4.24 -20.04 -31.08
N GLY A 547 -3.61 -21.03 -30.43
CA GLY A 547 -3.07 -22.22 -31.09
C GLY A 547 -4.17 -23.02 -31.79
N TYR A 548 -5.30 -23.23 -31.12
CA TYR A 548 -6.47 -23.88 -31.72
C TYR A 548 -6.98 -23.10 -32.94
N GLN A 549 -7.03 -21.77 -32.90
CA GLN A 549 -7.49 -20.96 -34.04
C GLN A 549 -6.56 -21.08 -35.26
N ARG A 550 -5.23 -21.15 -35.03
CA ARG A 550 -4.24 -21.33 -36.10
C ARG A 550 -4.31 -22.71 -36.74
N ALA A 551 -4.71 -23.72 -35.98
CA ALA A 551 -4.82 -25.10 -36.44
C ALA A 551 -6.18 -25.44 -37.10
N ARG A 552 -7.10 -24.46 -37.26
CA ARG A 552 -8.42 -24.71 -37.85
C ARG A 552 -8.30 -25.17 -39.30
N ILE A 553 -8.92 -26.32 -39.60
CA ILE A 553 -9.09 -26.83 -40.96
C ILE A 553 -10.45 -26.37 -41.46
N GLY A 554 -10.48 -25.70 -42.61
CA GLY A 554 -11.73 -25.35 -43.29
C GLY A 554 -12.51 -26.59 -43.67
N VAL A 555 -13.82 -26.58 -43.42
CA VAL A 555 -14.76 -27.61 -43.86
C VAL A 555 -15.72 -26.97 -44.87
N ASP A 556 -16.01 -27.66 -45.97
CA ASP A 556 -16.73 -27.13 -47.15
C ASP A 556 -18.24 -26.90 -46.94
N PHE A 557 -18.67 -26.57 -45.72
CA PHE A 557 -20.06 -26.24 -45.44
C PHE A 557 -20.42 -24.88 -46.05
N VAL A 558 -21.53 -24.84 -46.80
CA VAL A 558 -22.10 -23.63 -47.39
C VAL A 558 -23.21 -23.08 -46.51
N CYS A 559 -23.22 -21.76 -46.29
CA CYS A 559 -24.33 -21.09 -45.63
C CYS A 559 -25.56 -21.07 -46.53
N LEU A 560 -26.75 -21.21 -45.95
CA LEU A 560 -28.00 -20.89 -46.65
C LEU A 560 -27.95 -19.40 -47.08
N PRO A 561 -28.17 -19.08 -48.37
CA PRO A 561 -28.21 -17.69 -48.82
C PRO A 561 -29.29 -16.91 -48.04
N LYS A 562 -28.95 -15.71 -47.56
CA LYS A 562 -29.98 -14.80 -47.04
C LYS A 562 -30.85 -14.32 -48.21
N PRO A 563 -32.19 -14.27 -48.05
CA PRO A 563 -33.11 -13.86 -49.11
C PRO A 563 -32.89 -12.42 -49.59
#